data_AF-A0A497HKY5-F1
#
_entry.id   AF-A0A497HKY5-F1
#
_cell.length_a   1.000
_cell.length_b   1.000
_cell.length_c   1.000
_cell.angle_alpha   90.00
_cell.angle_beta   90.00
_cell.angle_gamma   90.00
#
_symmetry.space_group_name_H-M   'P 1'
#
loop_
_entity.id
_entity.type
_entity.pdbx_description
1 polymer ?
#
loop_
_entity_poly.entity_id
_entity_poly.type
_entity_poly.pdbx_seq_one_letter_code
_entity_poly.pdbx_strand_id
1 'polypeptide(L)'
;PRRADELLLRKLREIKGKADCIVTTCPGCFLRFDMPNPKLEEYKIPVLHLSELLLLSFGYPPEKLHLNLHMTSTDKILECISEVKENELEIVKKYFDLGLLNAHCGACSNECTLSIVTKNDEEPFDPLITVNKLLEGKLSEVLESKDIWRCLQCGKCEVNCPSNIGLKDMFKKLRELAIEKGKVPRIVGDKVKLFERSGYAMPTRISVRKKMGLPMPEKIEIEEIREIIEKTRR
;
A
#
# COMPACT_ATOMS: atom_id res chain seq x y z
N PRO A 1 7.77 41.35 -26.78
CA PRO A 1 7.19 40.10 -27.36
C PRO A 1 8.27 39.10 -27.80
N ARG A 2 9.11 39.45 -28.78
CA ARG A 2 10.12 38.56 -29.38
C ARG A 2 11.07 37.88 -28.38
N ARG A 3 11.64 38.64 -27.44
CA ARG A 3 12.56 38.11 -26.41
C ARG A 3 11.87 37.15 -25.44
N ALA A 4 10.57 37.32 -25.19
CA ALA A 4 9.80 36.41 -24.34
C ALA A 4 9.58 35.07 -25.05
N ASP A 5 9.30 35.09 -26.35
CA ASP A 5 9.13 33.87 -27.16
C ASP A 5 10.46 33.10 -27.29
N GLU A 6 11.59 33.81 -27.42
CA GLU A 6 12.92 33.19 -27.42
C GLU A 6 13.24 32.48 -26.09
N LEU A 7 12.89 33.11 -24.95
CA LEU A 7 13.04 32.49 -23.63
C LEU A 7 12.12 31.28 -23.45
N LEU A 8 10.88 31.36 -23.93
CA LEU A 8 9.93 30.25 -23.89
C LEU A 8 10.44 29.06 -24.70
N LEU A 9 10.87 29.30 -25.94
CA LEU A 9 11.43 28.27 -26.82
C LEU A 9 12.67 27.61 -26.20
N ARG A 10 13.54 28.39 -25.55
CA ARG A 10 14.71 27.84 -24.84
C ARG A 10 14.29 26.88 -23.73
N LYS A 11 13.30 27.25 -22.90
CA LYS A 11 12.78 26.38 -21.83
C LYS A 11 12.17 25.10 -22.39
N LEU A 12 11.32 25.23 -23.42
CA LEU A 12 10.65 24.10 -24.05
C LEU A 12 11.63 23.10 -24.67
N ARG A 13 12.70 23.58 -25.32
CA ARG A 13 13.76 22.71 -25.85
C ARG A 13 14.47 21.90 -24.77
N GLU A 14 14.71 22.49 -23.60
CA GLU A 14 15.37 21.79 -22.51
C GLU A 14 14.51 20.68 -21.89
N ILE A 15 13.18 20.85 -21.92
CA ILE A 15 12.20 19.97 -21.29
C ILE A 15 11.72 18.85 -22.23
N LYS A 16 11.66 19.11 -23.54
CA LYS A 16 11.12 18.17 -24.55
C LYS A 16 11.78 16.79 -24.43
N GLY A 17 10.93 15.77 -24.23
CA GLY A 17 11.35 14.38 -24.07
C GLY A 17 11.93 14.01 -22.70
N LYS A 18 11.99 14.95 -21.75
CA LYS A 18 12.50 14.71 -20.38
C LYS A 18 11.43 14.78 -19.29
N ALA A 19 10.29 15.43 -19.56
CA ALA A 19 9.19 15.57 -18.61
C ALA A 19 7.85 15.34 -19.28
N ASP A 20 6.90 14.78 -18.52
CA ASP A 20 5.55 14.49 -18.98
C ASP A 20 4.65 15.73 -18.97
N CYS A 21 4.89 16.68 -18.04
CA CYS A 21 4.16 17.95 -17.95
C CYS A 21 5.02 19.10 -17.42
N ILE A 22 4.51 20.32 -17.59
CA ILE A 22 5.02 21.54 -16.99
C ILE A 22 4.07 21.98 -15.88
N VAL A 23 4.59 22.15 -14.67
CA VAL A 23 3.81 22.69 -13.55
C VAL A 23 4.22 24.13 -13.29
N THR A 24 3.24 25.01 -13.23
CA THR A 24 3.46 26.45 -12.99
C THR A 24 2.80 26.89 -11.69
N THR A 25 3.41 27.85 -10.99
CA THR A 25 2.87 28.45 -9.76
C THR A 25 2.37 29.88 -9.97
N CYS A 26 2.47 30.37 -11.20
CA CYS A 26 2.11 31.73 -11.59
C CYS A 26 1.15 31.68 -12.78
N PRO A 27 -0.03 32.33 -12.70
CA PRO A 27 -1.00 32.37 -13.81
C PRO A 27 -0.41 32.96 -15.10
N GLY A 28 0.51 33.92 -14.99
CA GLY A 28 1.20 34.49 -16.15
C GLY A 28 2.11 33.47 -16.86
N CYS A 29 2.76 32.58 -16.10
CA CYS A 29 3.53 31.49 -16.68
C CYS A 29 2.63 30.43 -17.31
N PHE A 30 1.54 30.06 -16.62
CA PHE A 30 0.54 29.14 -17.13
C PHE A 30 0.06 29.57 -18.51
N LEU A 31 -0.46 30.80 -18.62
CA LEU A 31 -0.97 31.36 -19.87
C LEU A 31 0.09 31.37 -20.98
N ARG A 32 1.38 31.52 -20.64
CA ARG A 32 2.46 31.55 -21.64
C ARG A 32 2.80 30.18 -22.19
N PHE A 33 2.73 29.14 -21.37
CA PHE A 33 3.00 27.77 -21.80
C PHE A 33 1.79 27.13 -22.45
N ASP A 34 0.58 27.44 -21.96
CA ASP A 34 -0.66 26.84 -22.46
C ASP A 34 -1.12 27.52 -23.76
N MET A 35 -0.92 28.83 -23.93
CA MET A 35 -1.40 29.54 -25.13
C MET A 35 -0.89 28.94 -26.45
N PRO A 36 -1.76 28.75 -27.45
CA PRO A 36 -1.37 28.25 -28.76
C PRO A 36 -0.34 29.17 -29.41
N ASN A 37 0.77 28.58 -29.87
CA ASN A 37 1.78 29.29 -30.63
C ASN A 37 2.19 28.44 -31.84
N PRO A 38 1.82 28.84 -33.08
CA PRO A 38 2.13 28.08 -34.29
C PRO A 38 3.62 27.78 -34.49
N LYS A 39 4.52 28.60 -33.92
CA LYS A 39 5.97 28.42 -34.01
C LYS A 39 6.52 27.38 -33.04
N LEU A 40 5.71 26.97 -32.05
CA LEU A 40 6.10 26.08 -30.95
C LEU A 40 5.27 24.80 -30.91
N GLU A 41 4.49 24.53 -31.97
CA GLU A 41 3.56 23.40 -32.05
C GLU A 41 4.25 22.04 -31.79
N GLU A 42 5.48 21.88 -32.27
CA GLU A 42 6.29 20.68 -32.05
C GLU A 42 6.76 20.48 -30.59
N TYR A 43 6.57 21.47 -29.71
CA TYR A 43 6.94 21.45 -28.28
C TYR A 43 5.73 21.43 -27.35
N LYS A 44 4.54 21.04 -27.84
CA LYS A 44 3.35 20.91 -27.00
C LYS A 44 3.59 19.89 -25.89
N ILE A 45 3.73 20.40 -24.67
CA ILE A 45 3.85 19.63 -23.43
C ILE A 45 2.66 20.05 -22.57
N PRO A 46 1.91 19.11 -21.97
CA PRO A 46 0.81 19.43 -21.07
C PRO A 46 1.22 20.40 -19.96
N VAL A 47 0.38 21.39 -19.65
CA VAL A 47 0.65 22.41 -18.64
C VAL A 47 -0.39 22.33 -17.54
N LEU A 48 0.04 22.29 -16.29
CA LEU A 48 -0.84 22.39 -15.12
C LEU A 48 -0.44 23.60 -14.26
N HIS A 49 -1.42 24.19 -13.60
CA HIS A 49 -1.15 25.03 -12.44
C HIS A 49 -0.94 24.15 -11.21
N LEU A 50 -0.09 24.58 -10.28
CA LEU A 50 0.23 23.84 -9.06
C LEU A 50 -1.04 23.46 -8.27
N SER A 51 -2.05 24.34 -8.24
CA SER A 51 -3.32 24.04 -7.57
C SER A 51 -4.06 22.86 -8.21
N GLU A 52 -4.02 22.73 -9.53
CA GLU A 52 -4.68 21.63 -10.25
C GLU A 52 -3.96 20.31 -9.95
N LEU A 53 -2.62 20.31 -9.97
CA LEU A 53 -1.82 19.14 -9.60
C LEU A 53 -2.07 18.71 -8.15
N LEU A 54 -2.13 19.67 -7.21
CA LEU A 54 -2.41 19.37 -5.81
C LEU A 54 -3.80 18.75 -5.63
N LEU A 55 -4.82 19.29 -6.29
CA LEU A 55 -6.17 18.75 -6.25
C LEU A 55 -6.23 17.32 -6.83
N LEU A 56 -5.57 17.08 -7.96
CA LEU A 56 -5.42 15.74 -8.52
C LEU A 56 -4.71 14.79 -7.54
N SER A 57 -3.63 15.24 -6.89
CA SER A 57 -2.90 14.43 -5.90
C SER A 57 -3.72 14.09 -4.65
N PHE A 58 -4.71 14.92 -4.32
CA PHE A 58 -5.65 14.67 -3.22
C PHE A 58 -6.88 13.86 -3.67
N GLY A 59 -6.90 13.35 -4.90
CA GLY A 59 -7.99 12.54 -5.43
C GLY A 59 -9.24 13.35 -5.79
N TYR A 60 -9.10 14.66 -6.06
CA TYR A 60 -10.21 15.46 -6.55
C TYR A 60 -10.55 15.05 -8.00
N PRO A 61 -11.83 14.83 -8.35
CA PRO A 61 -12.21 14.34 -9.68
C PRO A 61 -11.74 15.27 -10.81
N PRO A 62 -11.00 14.77 -11.82
CA PRO A 62 -10.50 15.58 -12.93
C PRO A 62 -11.58 16.34 -13.71
N GLU A 63 -12.77 15.75 -13.83
CA GLU A 63 -13.91 16.34 -14.55
C GLU A 63 -14.41 17.64 -13.89
N LYS A 64 -14.11 17.82 -12.60
CA LYS A 64 -14.46 19.01 -11.82
C LYS A 64 -13.40 20.10 -11.87
N LEU A 65 -12.22 19.82 -12.42
CA LEU A 65 -11.14 20.79 -12.57
C LEU A 65 -11.24 21.61 -13.85
N HIS A 66 -12.16 21.26 -14.76
CA HIS A 66 -12.34 21.92 -16.05
C HIS A 66 -11.05 21.98 -16.89
N LEU A 67 -10.23 20.92 -16.83
CA LEU A 67 -8.97 20.81 -17.59
C LEU A 67 -9.18 20.84 -19.10
N ASN A 68 -10.41 20.57 -19.56
CA ASN A 68 -10.83 20.72 -20.94
C ASN A 68 -10.83 22.18 -21.44
N LEU A 69 -10.65 23.17 -20.55
CA LEU A 69 -10.48 24.57 -20.90
C LEU A 69 -9.03 24.93 -21.24
N HIS A 70 -8.07 24.04 -20.95
CA HIS A 70 -6.68 24.24 -21.32
C HIS A 70 -6.53 24.20 -22.84
N MET A 71 -5.58 24.96 -23.34
CA MET A 71 -5.26 25.03 -24.77
C MET A 71 -4.32 23.90 -25.19
N THR A 72 -3.58 23.34 -24.24
CA THR A 72 -2.81 22.10 -24.37
C THR A 72 -3.62 20.92 -23.84
N SER A 73 -3.64 19.79 -24.56
CA SER A 73 -4.31 18.58 -24.07
C SER A 73 -3.61 18.06 -22.82
N THR A 74 -4.41 17.74 -21.81
CA THR A 74 -3.99 17.14 -20.54
C THR A 74 -4.25 15.64 -20.49
N ASP A 75 -4.79 15.05 -21.56
CA ASP A 75 -5.25 13.65 -21.61
C ASP A 75 -4.14 12.67 -21.25
N LYS A 76 -2.94 12.87 -21.82
CA LYS A 76 -1.77 12.02 -21.53
C LYS A 76 -1.37 12.03 -20.05
N ILE A 77 -1.54 13.17 -19.38
CA ILE A 77 -1.25 13.28 -17.94
C ILE A 77 -2.34 12.65 -17.11
N LEU A 78 -3.60 12.81 -17.51
CA LEU A 78 -4.71 12.12 -16.87
C LEU A 78 -4.57 10.61 -17.03
N GLU A 79 -4.13 10.11 -18.19
CA GLU A 79 -3.76 8.71 -18.39
C GLU A 79 -2.66 8.30 -17.42
N CYS A 80 -1.51 8.99 -17.37
CA CYS A 80 -0.42 8.69 -16.42
C CYS A 80 -0.86 8.75 -14.95
N ILE A 81 -1.77 9.64 -14.57
CA ILE A 81 -2.32 9.74 -13.20
C ILE A 81 -3.36 8.65 -12.94
N SER A 82 -4.15 8.26 -13.96
CA SER A 82 -5.17 7.22 -13.86
C SER A 82 -4.59 5.80 -13.94
N GLU A 83 -3.40 5.64 -14.51
CA GLU A 83 -2.59 4.41 -14.45
C GLU A 83 -2.12 4.10 -13.02
N VAL A 84 -2.36 5.01 -12.06
CA VAL A 84 -2.41 4.67 -10.63
C VAL A 84 -3.62 3.76 -10.39
N LYS A 85 -3.36 2.46 -10.60
CA LYS A 85 -4.12 1.23 -10.28
C LYS A 85 -5.38 1.46 -9.44
N GLU A 86 -6.50 0.87 -9.91
CA GLU A 86 -7.70 0.47 -9.15
C GLU A 86 -7.65 0.97 -7.71
N ASN A 87 -8.24 2.15 -7.45
CA ASN A 87 -7.97 3.00 -6.30
C ASN A 87 -7.74 2.16 -5.03
N GLU A 88 -6.49 1.77 -4.76
CA GLU A 88 -6.19 0.82 -3.70
C GLU A 88 -6.65 1.40 -2.36
N LEU A 89 -6.67 2.73 -2.27
CA LEU A 89 -7.24 3.50 -1.18
C LEU A 89 -8.75 3.24 -0.97
N GLU A 90 -9.56 3.03 -2.02
CA GLU A 90 -10.96 2.60 -1.88
C GLU A 90 -11.07 1.20 -1.30
N ILE A 91 -10.20 0.28 -1.72
CA ILE A 91 -10.12 -1.07 -1.15
C ILE A 91 -9.72 -0.99 0.32
N VAL A 92 -8.72 -0.16 0.66
CA VAL A 92 -8.31 0.06 2.05
C VAL A 92 -9.47 0.64 2.87
N LYS A 93 -10.20 1.65 2.36
CA LYS A 93 -11.37 2.24 3.03
C LYS A 93 -12.50 1.24 3.30
N LYS A 94 -12.64 0.19 2.49
CA LYS A 94 -13.62 -0.88 2.72
C LYS A 94 -13.32 -1.69 3.98
N TYR A 95 -12.04 -1.83 4.33
CA TYR A 95 -11.60 -2.69 5.43
C TYR A 95 -11.13 -1.92 6.66
N PHE A 96 -10.70 -0.67 6.51
CA PHE A 96 -10.05 0.10 7.55
C PHE A 96 -10.61 1.51 7.65
N ASP A 97 -10.82 1.98 8.88
CA ASP A 97 -11.15 3.38 9.16
C ASP A 97 -9.86 4.23 9.08
N LEU A 98 -9.68 4.91 7.95
CA LEU A 98 -8.51 5.76 7.74
C LEU A 98 -8.45 6.96 8.69
N GLY A 99 -9.61 7.45 9.15
CA GLY A 99 -9.65 8.55 10.10
C GLY A 99 -9.08 8.14 11.45
N LEU A 100 -9.44 6.95 11.92
CA LEU A 100 -8.86 6.37 13.14
C LEU A 100 -7.40 5.95 12.95
N LEU A 101 -7.05 5.34 11.81
CA LEU A 101 -5.67 4.91 11.55
C LEU A 101 -4.69 6.08 11.44
N ASN A 102 -5.15 7.28 11.06
CA ASN A 102 -4.31 8.49 10.98
C ASN A 102 -4.03 9.12 12.36
N ALA A 103 -3.83 8.30 13.40
CA ALA A 103 -3.45 8.76 14.74
C ALA A 103 -1.93 8.95 14.86
N HIS A 104 -1.50 10.17 15.19
CA HIS A 104 -0.07 10.54 15.21
C HIS A 104 0.64 10.36 16.57
N CYS A 105 0.02 9.67 17.55
CA CYS A 105 0.55 9.58 18.91
C CYS A 105 1.81 8.71 19.09
N GLY A 106 2.09 7.80 18.14
CA GLY A 106 3.29 6.95 18.18
C GLY A 106 3.27 5.79 19.19
N ALA A 107 2.20 5.63 19.98
CA ALA A 107 2.13 4.62 21.04
C ALA A 107 2.43 3.20 20.53
N CYS A 108 1.93 2.84 19.35
CA CYS A 108 2.14 1.50 18.81
C CYS A 108 3.58 1.21 18.38
N SER A 109 4.36 2.21 17.97
CA SER A 109 5.80 2.05 17.69
C SER A 109 6.56 1.87 19.01
N ASN A 110 6.32 2.76 19.98
CA ASN A 110 6.99 2.75 21.28
C ASN A 110 6.65 1.52 22.15
N GLU A 111 5.43 1.00 22.05
CA GLU A 111 5.01 -0.16 22.82
C GLU A 111 5.40 -1.49 22.16
N CYS A 112 5.71 -1.47 20.86
CA CYS A 112 6.01 -2.68 20.13
C CYS A 112 7.40 -3.21 20.50
N THR A 113 7.43 -4.37 21.13
CA THR A 113 8.68 -5.08 21.45
C THR A 113 9.54 -5.31 20.22
N LEU A 114 8.93 -5.65 19.07
CA LEU A 114 9.68 -5.85 17.84
C LEU A 114 10.28 -4.54 17.31
N SER A 115 9.56 -3.42 17.40
CA SER A 115 10.12 -2.14 16.97
C SER A 115 11.30 -1.72 17.83
N ILE A 116 11.22 -1.91 19.14
CA ILE A 116 12.33 -1.64 20.06
C ILE A 116 13.54 -2.55 19.74
N VAL A 117 13.33 -3.86 19.62
CA VAL A 117 14.42 -4.84 19.47
C VAL A 117 15.09 -4.75 18.11
N THR A 118 14.32 -4.49 17.05
CA THR A 118 14.83 -4.47 15.67
C THR A 118 15.22 -3.08 15.19
N LYS A 119 15.20 -2.07 16.08
CA LYS A 119 15.44 -0.66 15.74
C LYS A 119 16.75 -0.40 15.00
N ASN A 120 17.78 -1.19 15.30
CA ASN A 120 19.13 -1.07 14.72
C ASN A 120 19.43 -2.16 13.66
N ASP A 121 18.46 -2.99 13.32
CA ASP A 121 18.62 -3.98 12.25
C ASP A 121 18.63 -3.27 10.89
N GLU A 122 19.17 -3.90 9.86
CA GLU A 122 19.10 -3.38 8.47
C GLU A 122 17.65 -3.18 8.02
N GLU A 123 16.73 -4.02 8.52
CA GLU A 123 15.31 -3.97 8.22
C GLU A 123 14.47 -3.90 9.51
N PRO A 124 14.37 -2.72 10.13
CA PRO A 124 13.62 -2.53 11.36
C PRO A 124 12.13 -2.81 11.14
N PHE A 125 11.47 -3.33 12.15
CA PHE A 125 10.01 -3.42 12.19
C PHE A 125 9.45 -2.16 12.83
N ASP A 126 8.48 -1.51 12.21
CA ASP A 126 7.63 -0.54 12.91
C ASP A 126 6.21 -0.66 12.37
N PRO A 127 5.20 -0.90 13.23
CA PRO A 127 3.82 -0.98 12.75
C PRO A 127 3.36 0.29 12.02
N LEU A 128 3.89 1.47 12.37
CA LEU A 128 3.53 2.73 11.73
C LEU A 128 4.00 2.80 10.28
N ILE A 129 5.08 2.10 9.89
CA ILE A 129 5.48 1.99 8.49
C ILE A 129 4.36 1.31 7.68
N THR A 130 3.75 0.27 8.24
CA THR A 130 2.61 -0.42 7.60
C THR A 130 1.38 0.49 7.56
N VAL A 131 1.08 1.20 8.65
CA VAL A 131 -0.06 2.15 8.72
C VAL A 131 0.09 3.26 7.67
N ASN A 132 1.27 3.87 7.56
CA ASN A 132 1.52 4.95 6.61
C ASN A 132 1.35 4.46 5.16
N LYS A 133 1.86 3.28 4.82
CA LYS A 133 1.64 2.69 3.49
C LYS A 133 0.15 2.45 3.19
N LEU A 134 -0.65 2.07 4.19
CA LEU A 134 -2.11 1.95 4.00
C LEU A 134 -2.78 3.31 3.79
N LEU A 135 -2.39 4.34 4.54
CA LEU A 135 -2.90 5.71 4.38
C LEU A 135 -2.54 6.29 3.00
N GLU A 136 -1.37 5.92 2.47
CA GLU A 136 -0.92 6.25 1.10
C GLU A 136 -1.62 5.42 0.01
N GLY A 137 -2.48 4.46 0.39
CA GLY A 137 -3.15 3.57 -0.56
C GLY A 137 -2.23 2.54 -1.21
N LYS A 138 -1.11 2.18 -0.60
CA LYS A 138 -0.15 1.17 -1.12
C LYS A 138 -0.46 -0.22 -0.60
N LEU A 139 -1.71 -0.69 -0.76
CA LEU A 139 -2.15 -1.98 -0.26
C LEU A 139 -1.35 -3.14 -0.86
N SER A 140 -1.07 -3.12 -2.16
CA SER A 140 -0.33 -4.22 -2.80
C SER A 140 1.08 -4.41 -2.23
N GLU A 141 1.77 -3.31 -1.93
CA GLU A 141 3.09 -3.30 -1.29
C GLU A 141 3.01 -3.85 0.14
N VAL A 142 1.99 -3.43 0.90
CA VAL A 142 1.75 -3.94 2.26
C VAL A 142 1.53 -5.45 2.25
N LEU A 143 0.73 -5.97 1.32
CA LEU A 143 0.43 -7.40 1.22
C LEU A 143 1.64 -8.24 0.78
N GLU A 144 2.65 -7.64 0.16
CA GLU A 144 3.93 -8.30 -0.18
C GLU A 144 4.97 -8.20 0.95
N SER A 145 4.83 -7.21 1.82
CA SER A 145 5.76 -7.00 2.92
C SER A 145 5.73 -8.16 3.91
N LYS A 146 6.93 -8.59 4.33
CA LYS A 146 7.08 -9.52 5.45
C LYS A 146 6.61 -8.94 6.79
N ASP A 147 6.48 -7.62 6.92
CA ASP A 147 6.12 -6.97 8.17
C ASP A 147 4.74 -7.38 8.68
N ILE A 148 3.79 -7.63 7.77
CA ILE A 148 2.46 -8.12 8.17
C ILE A 148 2.57 -9.46 8.93
N TRP A 149 3.59 -10.26 8.63
CA TRP A 149 3.86 -11.56 9.26
C TRP A 149 4.79 -11.46 10.48
N ARG A 150 5.48 -10.34 10.68
CA ARG A 150 6.34 -10.11 11.85
C ARG A 150 5.53 -9.74 13.09
N CYS A 151 4.42 -9.02 12.95
CA CYS A 151 3.56 -8.66 14.09
C CYS A 151 3.17 -9.89 14.94
N LEU A 152 3.46 -9.87 16.24
CA LEU A 152 3.13 -11.01 17.13
C LEU A 152 1.64 -11.04 17.53
N GLN A 153 0.87 -10.02 17.17
CA GLN A 153 -0.53 -9.85 17.58
C GLN A 153 -0.75 -9.96 19.10
N CYS A 154 0.25 -9.54 19.90
CA CYS A 154 0.23 -9.63 21.36
C CYS A 154 -0.77 -8.67 22.03
N GLY A 155 -1.27 -7.67 21.31
CA GLY A 155 -2.27 -6.71 21.80
C GLY A 155 -1.73 -5.59 22.70
N LYS A 156 -0.42 -5.53 22.97
CA LYS A 156 0.16 -4.48 23.85
C LYS A 156 -0.10 -3.06 23.32
N CYS A 157 0.02 -2.89 22.01
CA CYS A 157 -0.28 -1.62 21.33
C CYS A 157 -1.76 -1.22 21.40
N GLU A 158 -2.67 -2.18 21.56
CA GLU A 158 -4.12 -1.95 21.62
C GLU A 158 -4.53 -1.49 23.01
N VAL A 159 -4.05 -2.17 24.06
CA VAL A 159 -4.28 -1.80 25.46
C VAL A 159 -3.79 -0.40 25.77
N ASN A 160 -2.66 -0.01 25.19
CA ASN A 160 -2.04 1.31 25.40
C ASN A 160 -2.47 2.35 24.36
N CYS A 161 -3.43 2.04 23.48
CA CYS A 161 -3.86 2.98 22.44
C CYS A 161 -4.90 3.98 23.00
N PRO A 162 -4.60 5.29 23.06
CA PRO A 162 -5.58 6.28 23.51
C PRO A 162 -6.73 6.47 22.50
N SER A 163 -6.48 6.17 21.22
CA SER A 163 -7.44 6.34 20.12
C SER A 163 -8.14 5.05 19.72
N ASN A 164 -7.80 3.92 20.35
CA ASN A 164 -8.31 2.59 20.05
C ASN A 164 -8.38 2.24 18.53
N ILE A 165 -7.28 2.46 17.81
CA ILE A 165 -7.24 2.34 16.33
C ILE A 165 -7.32 0.89 15.80
N GLY A 166 -7.43 -0.12 16.68
CA GLY A 166 -7.60 -1.52 16.27
C GLY A 166 -6.40 -2.14 15.55
N LEU A 167 -5.16 -1.78 15.93
CA LEU A 167 -3.96 -2.19 15.18
C LEU A 167 -3.78 -3.72 15.07
N LYS A 168 -4.13 -4.48 16.12
CA LYS A 168 -4.06 -5.94 16.12
C LYS A 168 -4.99 -6.55 15.06
N ASP A 169 -6.21 -6.03 14.97
CA ASP A 169 -7.21 -6.45 13.98
C ASP A 169 -6.84 -5.99 12.59
N MET A 170 -6.22 -4.81 12.45
CA MET A 170 -5.65 -4.35 11.19
C MET A 170 -4.64 -5.37 10.65
N PHE A 171 -3.63 -5.75 11.44
CA PHE A 171 -2.65 -6.76 11.02
C PHE A 171 -3.27 -8.14 10.75
N LYS A 172 -4.30 -8.52 11.53
CA LYS A 172 -5.05 -9.75 11.27
C LYS A 172 -5.69 -9.69 9.87
N LYS A 173 -6.38 -8.59 9.56
CA LYS A 173 -7.08 -8.43 8.30
C LYS A 173 -6.12 -8.38 7.11
N LEU A 174 -4.97 -7.74 7.25
CA LEU A 174 -3.92 -7.76 6.22
C LEU A 174 -3.42 -9.17 5.91
N ARG A 175 -3.25 -10.04 6.92
CA ARG A 175 -2.88 -11.44 6.70
C ARG A 175 -3.96 -12.20 5.95
N GLU A 176 -5.23 -12.00 6.30
CA GLU A 176 -6.36 -12.60 5.58
C GLU A 176 -6.33 -12.21 4.09
N LEU A 177 -6.19 -10.92 3.80
CA LEU A 177 -6.09 -10.40 2.43
C LEU A 177 -4.84 -10.94 1.68
N ALA A 178 -3.71 -11.08 2.39
CA ALA A 178 -2.51 -11.66 1.80
C ALA A 178 -2.70 -13.16 1.50
N ILE A 179 -3.41 -13.91 2.36
CA ILE A 179 -3.76 -15.31 2.14
C ILE A 179 -4.67 -15.46 0.91
N GLU A 180 -5.71 -14.64 0.80
CA GLU A 180 -6.61 -14.62 -0.36
C GLU A 180 -5.85 -14.39 -1.68
N LYS A 181 -4.81 -13.55 -1.65
CA LYS A 181 -3.92 -13.29 -2.80
C LYS A 181 -2.77 -14.30 -2.97
N GLY A 182 -2.72 -15.36 -2.16
CA GLY A 182 -1.66 -16.38 -2.21
C GLY A 182 -0.28 -15.90 -1.72
N LYS A 183 -0.19 -14.73 -1.08
CA LYS A 183 1.04 -14.10 -0.56
C LYS A 183 1.37 -14.60 0.86
N VAL A 184 1.41 -15.92 1.03
CA VAL A 184 1.65 -16.56 2.33
C VAL A 184 3.10 -17.02 2.46
N PRO A 185 3.79 -16.74 3.58
CA PRO A 185 5.12 -17.28 3.84
C PRO A 185 5.10 -18.80 3.78
N ARG A 186 6.08 -19.37 3.07
CA ARG A 186 6.20 -20.83 2.88
C ARG A 186 6.06 -21.61 4.19
N ILE A 187 6.70 -21.14 5.26
CA ILE A 187 6.68 -21.84 6.55
C ILE A 187 5.27 -21.94 7.14
N VAL A 188 4.43 -20.92 6.96
CA VAL A 188 3.04 -20.93 7.42
C VAL A 188 2.24 -21.90 6.55
N GLY A 189 2.37 -21.82 5.23
CA GLY A 189 1.70 -22.72 4.29
C GLY A 189 2.04 -24.20 4.52
N ASP A 190 3.32 -24.50 4.80
CA ASP A 190 3.77 -25.86 5.08
C ASP A 190 3.18 -26.41 6.39
N LYS A 191 3.00 -25.57 7.40
CA LYS A 191 2.32 -25.96 8.67
C LYS A 191 0.83 -26.20 8.48
N VAL A 192 0.15 -25.38 7.67
CA VAL A 192 -1.26 -25.60 7.33
C VAL A 192 -1.43 -26.94 6.59
N LYS A 193 -0.58 -27.22 5.61
CA LYS A 193 -0.59 -28.52 4.89
C LYS A 193 -0.29 -29.70 5.81
N LEU A 194 0.61 -29.55 6.78
CA LEU A 194 0.87 -30.58 7.78
C LEU A 194 -0.38 -30.86 8.62
N PHE A 195 -1.07 -29.80 9.06
CA PHE A 195 -2.31 -29.92 9.82
C PHE A 195 -3.41 -30.59 9.00
N GLU A 196 -3.65 -30.16 7.76
CA GLU A 196 -4.62 -30.76 6.82
C GLU A 196 -4.35 -32.26 6.55
N ARG A 197 -3.11 -32.71 6.69
CA ARG A 197 -2.68 -34.09 6.41
C ARG A 197 -2.55 -34.98 7.64
N SER A 198 -2.48 -34.41 8.84
CA SER A 198 -2.18 -35.19 10.05
C SER A 198 -3.06 -34.86 11.25
N GLY A 199 -3.83 -33.76 11.22
CA GLY A 199 -4.53 -33.20 12.37
C GLY A 199 -3.59 -32.53 13.40
N TYR A 200 -2.28 -32.60 13.20
CA TYR A 200 -1.29 -32.03 14.12
C TYR A 200 -0.65 -30.78 13.55
N ALA A 201 -0.57 -29.73 14.37
CA ALA A 201 0.12 -28.49 14.00
C ALA A 201 1.64 -28.69 13.86
N MET A 202 2.20 -29.72 14.52
CA MET A 202 3.63 -30.01 14.57
C MET A 202 3.90 -31.50 14.35
N PRO A 203 5.04 -31.88 13.74
CA PRO A 203 5.39 -33.28 13.56
C PRO A 203 5.56 -34.00 14.89
N THR A 204 4.97 -35.18 15.02
CA THR A 204 5.07 -35.96 16.25
C THR A 204 6.44 -36.63 16.37
N ARG A 205 7.10 -36.45 17.52
CA ARG A 205 8.44 -37.00 17.79
C ARG A 205 8.37 -38.46 18.27
N ILE A 206 7.96 -39.38 17.38
CA ILE A 206 7.74 -40.81 17.70
C ILE A 206 8.96 -41.45 18.38
N SER A 207 10.17 -41.24 17.85
CA SER A 207 11.40 -41.81 18.39
C SER A 207 11.71 -41.32 19.81
N VAL A 208 11.41 -40.07 20.13
CA VAL A 208 11.61 -39.50 21.49
C VAL A 208 10.59 -40.08 22.46
N ARG A 209 9.32 -40.17 22.04
CA ARG A 209 8.25 -40.77 22.86
C ARG A 209 8.58 -42.23 23.21
N LYS A 210 9.06 -43.01 22.24
CA LYS A 210 9.50 -44.40 22.46
C LYS A 210 10.64 -44.50 23.47
N LYS A 211 11.66 -43.64 23.36
CA LYS A 211 12.79 -43.61 24.31
C LYS A 211 12.35 -43.22 25.73
N MET A 212 11.33 -42.38 25.85
CA MET A 212 10.81 -41.89 27.14
C MET A 212 9.65 -42.71 27.69
N GLY A 213 9.26 -43.83 27.05
CA GLY A 213 8.13 -44.65 27.50
C GLY A 213 6.77 -43.93 27.45
N LEU A 214 6.65 -42.88 26.63
CA LEU A 214 5.42 -42.10 26.49
C LEU A 214 4.42 -42.79 25.55
N PRO A 215 3.10 -42.67 25.79
CA PRO A 215 2.07 -43.27 24.94
C PRO A 215 2.19 -42.78 23.49
N MET A 216 1.85 -43.60 22.50
CA MET A 216 1.88 -43.14 21.11
C MET A 216 0.73 -42.16 20.83
N PRO A 217 0.94 -41.15 19.97
CA PRO A 217 -0.13 -40.26 19.57
C PRO A 217 -1.27 -41.03 18.91
N GLU A 218 -2.51 -40.67 19.21
CA GLU A 218 -3.66 -41.23 18.52
C GLU A 218 -3.66 -40.79 17.05
N LYS A 219 -4.15 -41.66 16.18
CA LYS A 219 -4.39 -41.30 14.80
C LYS A 219 -5.68 -40.48 14.77
N ILE A 220 -5.58 -39.24 14.29
CA ILE A 220 -6.75 -38.38 14.12
C ILE A 220 -7.40 -38.74 12.79
N GLU A 221 -8.71 -38.99 12.80
CA GLU A 221 -9.51 -39.14 11.58
C GLU A 221 -9.65 -37.76 10.92
N ILE A 222 -9.22 -37.67 9.66
CA ILE A 222 -8.94 -36.39 8.99
C ILE A 222 -10.15 -35.91 8.18
N GLU A 223 -11.06 -36.82 7.88
CA GLU A 223 -12.25 -36.61 7.06
C GLU A 223 -13.12 -35.49 7.65
N GLU A 224 -13.39 -35.52 8.95
CA GLU A 224 -14.15 -34.47 9.64
C GLU A 224 -13.41 -33.13 9.62
N ILE A 225 -12.09 -33.14 9.82
CA ILE A 225 -11.27 -31.93 9.76
C ILE A 225 -11.30 -31.32 8.34
N ARG A 226 -11.21 -32.14 7.30
CA ARG A 226 -11.29 -31.68 5.90
C ARG A 226 -12.65 -31.09 5.59
N GLU A 227 -13.73 -31.73 6.04
CA GLU A 227 -15.08 -31.21 5.85
C GLU A 227 -15.26 -29.84 6.52
N ILE A 228 -14.73 -29.66 7.74
CA ILE A 228 -14.75 -28.37 8.43
C ILE A 228 -13.92 -27.34 7.67
N ILE A 229 -12.72 -27.69 7.19
CA ILE A 229 -11.85 -26.79 6.42
C ILE A 229 -12.53 -26.36 5.12
N GLU A 230 -13.17 -27.27 4.39
CA GLU A 230 -13.92 -26.96 3.17
C GLU A 230 -15.10 -26.03 3.45
N LYS A 231 -15.84 -26.24 4.55
CA LYS A 231 -16.95 -25.36 4.95
C LYS A 231 -16.50 -23.98 5.43
N THR A 232 -15.25 -23.84 5.89
CA THR A 232 -14.72 -22.61 6.50
C THR A 232 -13.78 -21.81 5.59
N ARG A 233 -13.31 -22.39 4.48
CA ARG A 233 -12.65 -21.64 3.40
C ARG A 233 -13.67 -20.66 2.79
N ARG A 234 -13.60 -19.40 3.22
CA ARG A 234 -14.31 -18.27 2.62
C ARG A 234 -13.54 -17.74 1.43
#